data_AF-A0A1B0FAK8-F1
#
_entry.id   AF-A0A1B0FAK8-F1
#
_cell.length_a   1.000
_cell.length_b   1.000
_cell.length_c   1.000
_cell.angle_alpha   90.00
_cell.angle_beta   90.00
_cell.angle_gamma   90.00
#
_symmetry.space_group_name_H-M   'P 1'
#
loop_
_entity.id
_entity.type
_entity.pdbx_description
1 polymer ?
#
loop_
_entity_poly.entity_id
_entity_poly.type
_entity_poly.pdbx_seq_one_letter_code
_entity_poly.pdbx_strand_id
1 'polypeptide(L)'
;MDMSCMCAVQREEAKRLANLATKNLESFSIEQLEHRSQAKKATIIALDTVRANQMPNMKNLYTAEQSALIKGLQNEDGSKKISSEDYTFEIFIEIGNVNARASMRHFLNLNTVVELMLDQCRYFHVPIGNMPPDTVLFGADLFFARLLQKHNFVLCWSPTTRPDLGGREADDSRLLAEFEDSVPVVQNHAGFYPNVCIELALAVSALLQSTKIQELEGASSAVT
;
A
#
# COMPACT_ATOMS: atom_id res chain seq x y z
N MET A 1 -9.85 -22.73 2.45
CA MET A 1 -10.36 -22.20 3.73
C MET A 1 -10.92 -20.83 3.42
N ASP A 2 -12.22 -20.76 3.16
CA ASP A 2 -12.90 -19.49 2.90
C ASP A 2 -13.03 -18.74 4.21
N MET A 3 -12.07 -17.85 4.49
CA MET A 3 -12.19 -16.89 5.57
C MET A 3 -13.28 -15.90 5.16
N SER A 4 -14.53 -16.21 5.49
CA SER A 4 -15.68 -15.35 5.27
C SER A 4 -15.52 -14.08 6.13
N CYS A 5 -15.07 -12.98 5.54
CA CYS A 5 -15.22 -11.67 6.15
C CYS A 5 -16.68 -11.22 5.98
N MET A 6 -17.41 -11.09 7.10
CA MET A 6 -18.73 -10.45 7.07
C MET A 6 -18.53 -8.94 7.19
N CYS A 7 -18.69 -8.23 6.08
CA CYS A 7 -18.80 -6.77 6.12
C CYS A 7 -20.19 -6.41 6.67
N ALA A 8 -20.23 -5.72 7.81
CA ALA A 8 -21.47 -5.23 8.37
C ALA A 8 -21.72 -3.80 7.87
N VAL A 9 -22.92 -3.56 7.36
CA VAL A 9 -23.40 -2.22 6.99
C VAL A 9 -24.33 -1.72 8.10
N GLN A 10 -24.21 -0.45 8.48
CA GLN A 10 -25.07 0.17 9.49
C GLN A 10 -26.55 0.01 9.10
N ARG A 11 -27.43 -0.21 10.10
CA ARG A 11 -28.86 -0.51 9.88
C ARG A 11 -29.58 0.55 9.03
N GLU A 12 -29.18 1.81 9.15
CA GLU A 12 -29.74 2.93 8.38
C GLU A 12 -29.33 2.87 6.92
N GLU A 13 -28.06 2.55 6.64
CA GLU A 13 -27.53 2.44 5.29
C GLU A 13 -28.01 1.16 4.58
N ALA A 14 -28.15 0.05 5.33
CA ALA A 14 -28.80 -1.16 4.83
C ALA A 14 -30.27 -0.91 4.44
N LYS A 15 -31.02 -0.11 5.21
CA LYS A 15 -32.37 0.33 4.84
C LYS A 15 -32.37 1.25 3.60
N ARG A 16 -31.39 2.13 3.47
CA ARG A 16 -31.23 2.99 2.28
C ARG A 16 -30.99 2.15 1.03
N LEU A 17 -30.09 1.16 1.10
CA LEU A 17 -29.80 0.24 0.01
C LEU A 17 -31.01 -0.63 -0.36
N ALA A 18 -31.76 -1.13 0.63
CA ALA A 18 -32.98 -1.89 0.39
C ALA A 18 -34.08 -1.08 -0.33
N ASN A 19 -34.08 0.25 -0.16
CA ASN A 19 -35.02 1.16 -0.81
C ASN A 19 -34.54 1.69 -2.18
N LEU A 20 -33.31 1.38 -2.61
CA LEU A 20 -32.84 1.76 -3.95
C LEU A 20 -33.49 0.86 -5.01
N ALA A 21 -34.13 1.48 -6.00
CA ALA A 21 -34.70 0.75 -7.14
C ALA A 21 -33.60 0.02 -7.93
N THR A 22 -33.92 -1.17 -8.46
CA THR A 22 -32.99 -2.12 -9.08
C THR A 22 -32.10 -1.55 -10.21
N LYS A 23 -32.47 -0.40 -10.77
CA LYS A 23 -31.72 0.31 -11.83
C LYS A 23 -30.52 1.13 -11.33
N ASN A 24 -30.37 1.35 -10.02
CA ASN A 24 -29.30 2.17 -9.43
C ASN A 24 -28.27 1.34 -8.64
N LEU A 25 -28.25 0.01 -8.77
CA LEU A 25 -27.31 -0.85 -8.03
C LEU A 25 -25.88 -0.82 -8.55
N GLU A 26 -25.63 -0.28 -9.75
CA GLU A 26 -24.28 -0.28 -10.34
C GLU A 26 -23.34 0.72 -9.67
N SER A 27 -23.87 1.73 -8.96
CA SER A 27 -23.07 2.71 -8.22
C SER A 27 -23.75 3.07 -6.90
N PHE A 28 -23.22 2.58 -5.78
CA PHE A 28 -23.61 3.03 -4.45
C PHE A 28 -22.35 3.34 -3.62
N SER A 29 -22.36 4.49 -2.94
CA SER A 29 -21.36 4.82 -1.93
C SER A 29 -21.78 4.15 -0.63
N ILE A 30 -20.99 3.18 -0.15
CA ILE A 30 -21.05 2.74 1.26
C ILE A 30 -20.12 3.68 2.02
N GLU A 31 -20.71 4.54 2.84
CA GLU A 31 -19.94 5.47 3.66
C GLU A 31 -19.52 4.83 5.00
N GLN A 32 -20.25 3.81 5.48
CA GLN A 32 -20.07 3.22 6.81
C GLN A 32 -19.91 1.69 6.76
N LEU A 33 -18.77 1.22 6.25
CA LEU A 33 -18.40 -0.20 6.32
C LEU A 33 -17.72 -0.47 7.66
N GLU A 34 -18.37 -1.23 8.55
CA GLU A 34 -17.78 -1.64 9.82
C GLU A 34 -17.36 -3.11 9.77
N HIS A 35 -16.12 -3.38 10.22
CA HIS A 35 -15.72 -4.74 10.55
C HIS A 35 -16.17 -5.06 11.99
N ARG A 36 -17.11 -6.00 12.15
CA ARG A 36 -17.55 -6.50 13.45
C ARG A 36 -17.37 -8.01 13.55
N SER A 37 -16.68 -8.46 14.58
CA SER A 37 -16.67 -9.88 14.94
C SER A 37 -17.99 -10.25 15.62
N GLN A 38 -18.82 -11.05 14.95
CA GLN A 38 -20.12 -11.48 15.50
C GLN A 38 -19.98 -12.42 16.71
N ALA A 39 -18.87 -13.16 16.81
CA ALA A 39 -18.68 -14.18 17.83
C ALA A 39 -17.88 -13.70 19.07
N LYS A 40 -17.27 -12.51 19.03
CA LYS A 40 -16.37 -11.98 20.09
C LYS A 40 -15.33 -13.00 20.58
N LYS A 41 -14.96 -13.90 19.67
CA LYS A 41 -14.10 -15.05 19.92
C LYS A 41 -13.02 -15.05 18.86
N ALA A 42 -11.77 -15.05 19.30
CA ALA A 42 -10.60 -15.20 18.46
C ALA A 42 -9.99 -16.58 18.72
N THR A 43 -9.86 -17.37 17.67
CA THR A 43 -9.18 -18.67 17.74
C THR A 43 -7.78 -18.51 17.17
N ILE A 44 -6.76 -18.80 17.96
CA ILE A 44 -5.36 -18.66 17.57
C ILE A 44 -4.79 -20.05 17.40
N ILE A 45 -4.34 -20.34 16.18
CA ILE A 45 -3.67 -21.60 15.85
C ILE A 45 -2.20 -21.30 15.56
N ALA A 46 -1.28 -21.73 16.42
CA ALA A 46 0.16 -21.53 16.24
C ALA A 46 0.87 -22.90 16.22
N LEU A 47 1.80 -23.13 15.29
CA LEU A 47 2.36 -24.48 15.07
C LEU A 47 3.89 -24.49 15.27
N ASP A 48 4.39 -24.72 16.50
CA ASP A 48 5.84 -24.76 16.77
C ASP A 48 6.47 -26.10 16.43
N THR A 49 7.75 -26.03 16.10
CA THR A 49 8.67 -27.16 16.07
C THR A 49 9.53 -27.26 17.35
N VAL A 50 9.50 -26.24 18.22
CA VAL A 50 10.36 -26.15 19.42
C VAL A 50 9.56 -26.29 20.72
N ARG A 51 9.90 -27.30 21.53
CA ARG A 51 9.14 -27.76 22.72
C ARG A 51 9.12 -26.85 23.96
N ALA A 52 9.77 -25.68 23.93
CA ALA A 52 10.09 -24.91 25.16
C ALA A 52 9.44 -23.51 25.24
N ASN A 53 8.63 -23.11 24.27
CA ASN A 53 8.05 -21.76 24.23
C ASN A 53 6.65 -21.74 24.87
N GLN A 54 6.54 -21.22 26.09
CA GLN A 54 5.24 -20.93 26.71
C GLN A 54 4.64 -19.64 26.13
N MET A 55 3.34 -19.66 25.81
CA MET A 55 2.61 -18.50 25.28
C MET A 55 2.35 -17.43 26.38
N PRO A 56 2.38 -16.12 26.07
CA PRO A 56 1.94 -15.09 27.02
C PRO A 56 0.43 -15.17 27.25
N ASN A 57 -0.05 -14.67 28.39
CA ASN A 57 -1.49 -14.49 28.59
C ASN A 57 -2.05 -13.51 27.55
N MET A 58 -2.84 -14.02 26.61
CA MET A 58 -3.34 -13.25 25.47
C MET A 58 -4.32 -12.15 25.87
N LYS A 59 -5.06 -12.33 26.97
CA LYS A 59 -5.93 -11.27 27.52
C LYS A 59 -5.09 -10.08 27.99
N ASN A 60 -4.00 -10.36 28.71
CA ASN A 60 -3.09 -9.31 29.18
C ASN A 60 -2.40 -8.61 28.01
N LEU A 61 -1.92 -9.38 27.02
CA LEU A 61 -1.27 -8.82 25.85
C LEU A 61 -2.23 -7.96 25.01
N TYR A 62 -3.49 -8.39 24.85
CA TYR A 62 -4.54 -7.61 24.19
C TYR A 62 -4.79 -6.29 24.93
N THR A 63 -5.01 -6.33 26.25
CA THR A 63 -5.22 -5.11 27.05
C THR A 63 -4.04 -4.16 26.99
N ALA A 64 -2.81 -4.69 26.97
CA ALA A 64 -1.60 -3.88 26.90
C ALA A 64 -1.49 -3.17 25.55
N GLU A 65 -1.67 -3.89 24.44
CA GLU A 65 -1.61 -3.30 23.09
C GLU A 65 -2.80 -2.35 22.83
N GLN A 66 -4.01 -2.69 23.29
CA GLN A 66 -5.18 -1.81 23.21
C GLN A 66 -4.93 -0.49 23.96
N SER A 67 -4.38 -0.56 25.18
CA SER A 67 -4.05 0.65 25.95
C SER A 67 -2.95 1.49 25.29
N ALA A 68 -1.98 0.85 24.62
CA ALA A 68 -0.93 1.54 23.89
C ALA A 68 -1.48 2.25 22.64
N LEU A 69 -2.40 1.61 21.92
CA LEU A 69 -3.05 2.19 20.75
C LEU A 69 -3.97 3.36 21.12
N ILE A 70 -4.75 3.22 22.20
CA ILE A 70 -5.58 4.32 22.74
C ILE A 70 -4.71 5.52 23.15
N LYS A 71 -3.56 5.29 23.79
CA LYS A 71 -2.62 6.38 24.13
C LYS A 71 -2.03 7.09 22.90
N GLY A 72 -1.85 6.37 21.79
CA GLY A 72 -1.37 6.94 20.53
C GLY A 72 -2.43 7.75 19.78
N LEU A 73 -3.71 7.45 19.99
CA LEU A 73 -4.85 8.14 19.39
C LEU A 73 -5.34 9.25 20.32
N GLN A 74 -4.83 10.47 20.15
CA GLN A 74 -5.26 11.66 20.91
C GLN A 74 -6.68 12.16 20.55
N ASN A 75 -7.42 11.44 19.69
CA ASN A 75 -8.71 11.86 19.14
C ASN A 75 -9.87 10.94 19.62
N GLU A 76 -10.93 11.54 20.17
CA GLU A 76 -12.15 10.89 20.70
C GLU A 76 -12.91 10.00 19.69
N ASP A 77 -12.74 10.22 18.38
CA ASP A 77 -13.37 9.40 17.33
C ASP A 77 -12.62 8.09 17.06
N GLY A 78 -11.31 8.05 17.28
CA GLY A 78 -10.48 6.84 17.10
C GLY A 78 -10.70 5.82 18.21
N SER A 79 -10.97 6.27 19.43
CA SER A 79 -11.25 5.42 20.59
C SER A 79 -12.59 4.69 20.49
N LYS A 80 -13.59 5.24 19.78
CA LYS A 80 -14.86 4.56 19.47
C LYS A 80 -14.74 3.45 18.43
N LYS A 81 -13.76 3.55 17.52
CA LYS A 81 -13.55 2.58 16.43
C LYS A 81 -12.80 1.34 16.89
N ILE A 82 -12.06 1.44 17.99
CA ILE A 82 -11.47 0.30 18.68
C ILE A 82 -12.60 -0.35 19.47
N SER A 83 -13.01 -1.57 19.09
CA SER A 83 -14.04 -2.30 19.82
C SER A 83 -13.65 -2.42 21.29
N SER A 84 -14.41 -1.78 22.17
CA SER A 84 -14.30 -1.86 23.63
C SER A 84 -14.79 -3.19 24.21
N GLU A 85 -15.00 -4.19 23.34
CA GLU A 85 -15.60 -5.47 23.69
C GLU A 85 -14.52 -6.45 24.17
N ASP A 86 -14.81 -7.14 25.27
CA ASP A 86 -13.93 -8.20 25.79
C ASP A 86 -13.91 -9.39 24.83
N TYR A 87 -12.79 -9.58 24.13
CA TYR A 87 -12.57 -10.75 23.30
C TYR A 87 -12.18 -11.96 24.12
N THR A 88 -12.78 -13.10 23.80
CA THR A 88 -12.37 -14.41 24.31
C THR A 88 -11.36 -15.04 23.35
N PHE A 89 -10.20 -15.45 23.88
CA PHE A 89 -9.13 -16.04 23.08
C PHE A 89 -9.04 -17.53 23.37
N GLU A 90 -9.34 -18.36 22.38
CA GLU A 90 -9.11 -19.80 22.44
C GLU A 90 -7.83 -20.15 21.70
N ILE A 91 -6.96 -20.90 22.36
CA ILE A 91 -5.60 -21.19 21.89
C ILE A 91 -5.55 -22.66 21.52
N PHE A 92 -5.24 -22.93 20.26
CA PHE A 92 -4.96 -24.27 19.78
C PHE A 92 -3.55 -24.30 19.21
N ILE A 93 -2.62 -24.94 19.93
CA ILE A 93 -1.24 -25.19 19.53
C ILE A 93 -0.29 -23.97 19.74
N GLU A 94 0.90 -24.29 20.25
CA GLU A 94 1.92 -23.43 20.82
C GLU A 94 2.83 -22.78 19.75
N ILE A 95 3.16 -21.48 19.85
CA ILE A 95 4.49 -20.86 19.56
C ILE A 95 4.61 -19.46 20.21
N GLY A 96 5.77 -19.18 20.80
CA GLY A 96 6.59 -17.96 20.65
C GLY A 96 5.97 -16.55 20.81
N ASN A 97 6.34 -15.88 21.91
CA ASN A 97 5.91 -14.52 22.33
C ASN A 97 6.01 -13.41 21.25
N VAL A 98 6.94 -13.52 20.30
CA VAL A 98 7.24 -12.43 19.34
C VAL A 98 6.14 -12.32 18.28
N ASN A 99 5.65 -13.45 17.76
CA ASN A 99 4.66 -13.47 16.69
C ASN A 99 3.26 -13.13 17.20
N ALA A 100 2.92 -13.58 18.41
CA ALA A 100 1.63 -13.29 19.06
C ALA A 100 1.38 -11.77 19.19
N ARG A 101 2.41 -11.01 19.55
CA ARG A 101 2.32 -9.55 19.68
C ARG A 101 2.11 -8.86 18.32
N ALA A 102 2.81 -9.31 17.28
CA ALA A 102 2.64 -8.78 15.93
C ALA A 102 1.24 -9.06 15.37
N SER A 103 0.71 -10.28 15.60
CA SER A 103 -0.66 -10.65 15.22
C SER A 103 -1.72 -9.82 15.96
N MET A 104 -1.55 -9.58 17.27
CA MET A 104 -2.46 -8.69 18.02
C MET A 104 -2.44 -7.26 17.51
N ARG A 105 -1.27 -6.72 17.21
CA ARG A 105 -1.15 -5.39 16.61
C ARG A 105 -1.86 -5.31 15.27
N HIS A 106 -1.69 -6.31 14.40
CA HIS A 106 -2.40 -6.38 13.13
C HIS A 106 -3.91 -6.42 13.32
N PHE A 107 -4.40 -7.23 14.26
CA PHE A 107 -5.82 -7.31 14.57
C PHE A 107 -6.38 -5.97 15.06
N LEU A 108 -5.69 -5.29 15.98
CA LEU A 108 -6.12 -4.00 16.53
C LEU A 108 -6.06 -2.86 15.50
N ASN A 109 -5.09 -2.91 14.58
CA ASN A 109 -4.92 -1.91 13.52
C ASN A 109 -5.74 -2.21 12.27
N LEU A 110 -6.46 -3.33 12.21
CA LEU A 110 -7.16 -3.78 11.01
C LEU A 110 -8.13 -2.73 10.47
N ASN A 111 -8.91 -2.08 11.33
CA ASN A 111 -9.84 -1.03 10.91
C ASN A 111 -9.10 0.14 10.23
N THR A 112 -8.01 0.63 10.83
CA THR A 112 -7.18 1.69 10.25
C THR A 112 -6.60 1.30 8.89
N VAL A 113 -6.13 0.06 8.77
CA VAL A 113 -5.56 -0.48 7.52
C VAL A 113 -6.63 -0.57 6.43
N VAL A 114 -7.81 -1.11 6.76
CA VAL A 114 -8.93 -1.24 5.82
C VAL A 114 -9.40 0.13 5.34
N GLU A 115 -9.48 1.12 6.22
CA GLU A 115 -9.88 2.48 5.83
C GLU A 115 -8.86 3.15 4.91
N LEU A 116 -7.58 3.07 5.24
CA LEU A 116 -6.51 3.54 4.37
C LEU A 116 -6.60 2.85 3.00
N MET A 117 -6.85 1.55 2.98
CA MET A 117 -6.98 0.77 1.74
C MET A 117 -8.24 1.17 0.96
N LEU A 118 -9.37 1.45 1.63
CA LEU A 118 -10.59 1.95 0.98
C LEU A 118 -10.37 3.33 0.35
N ASP A 119 -9.67 4.23 1.02
CA ASP A 119 -9.35 5.56 0.47
C ASP A 119 -8.43 5.46 -0.74
N GLN A 120 -7.44 4.57 -0.69
CA GLN A 120 -6.60 4.23 -1.85
C GLN A 120 -7.43 3.65 -3.00
N CYS A 121 -8.34 2.72 -2.72
CA CYS A 121 -9.23 2.13 -3.72
C CYS A 121 -10.16 3.16 -4.38
N ARG A 122 -10.68 4.11 -3.59
CA ARG A 122 -11.49 5.24 -4.09
C ARG A 122 -10.65 6.15 -5.00
N TYR A 123 -9.40 6.43 -4.62
CA TYR A 123 -8.48 7.24 -5.41
C TYR A 123 -8.07 6.55 -6.72
N PHE A 124 -7.78 5.25 -6.67
CA PHE A 124 -7.42 4.46 -7.84
C PHE A 124 -8.61 4.03 -8.68
N HIS A 125 -9.85 4.18 -8.20
CA HIS A 125 -11.05 3.62 -8.84
C HIS A 125 -10.91 2.11 -9.12
N VAL A 126 -10.49 1.35 -8.11
CA VAL A 126 -10.31 -0.11 -8.17
C VAL A 126 -11.04 -0.74 -6.98
N PRO A 127 -11.73 -1.89 -7.13
CA PRO A 127 -12.33 -2.58 -6.00
C PRO A 127 -11.27 -3.11 -5.04
N ILE A 128 -11.57 -3.10 -3.73
CA ILE A 128 -10.61 -3.48 -2.67
C ILE A 128 -9.99 -4.87 -2.83
N GLY A 129 -10.73 -5.82 -3.42
CA GLY A 129 -10.23 -7.17 -3.70
C GLY A 129 -9.18 -7.26 -4.80
N ASN A 130 -9.01 -6.21 -5.60
CA ASN A 130 -8.04 -6.15 -6.70
C ASN A 130 -6.82 -5.27 -6.36
N MET A 131 -6.66 -4.92 -5.09
CA MET A 131 -5.58 -4.05 -4.62
C MET A 131 -4.35 -4.89 -4.23
N PRO A 132 -3.19 -4.76 -4.90
CA PRO A 132 -1.99 -5.51 -4.58
C PRO A 132 -1.29 -4.98 -3.33
N PRO A 133 -0.32 -5.73 -2.76
CA PRO A 133 0.43 -5.29 -1.57
C PRO A 133 1.29 -4.04 -1.82
N ASP A 134 1.83 -3.87 -3.03
CA ASP A 134 2.54 -2.65 -3.43
C ASP A 134 1.57 -1.67 -4.11
N THR A 135 0.85 -0.94 -3.26
CA THR A 135 -0.11 0.09 -3.65
C THR A 135 0.51 1.18 -4.52
N VAL A 136 1.73 1.62 -4.22
CA VAL A 136 2.31 2.82 -4.83
C VAL A 136 2.70 2.53 -6.26
N LEU A 137 3.41 1.41 -6.49
CA LEU A 137 3.80 0.99 -7.83
C LEU A 137 2.57 0.68 -8.69
N PHE A 138 1.61 -0.05 -8.14
CA PHE A 138 0.35 -0.35 -8.82
C PHE A 138 -0.42 0.92 -9.22
N GLY A 139 -0.51 1.90 -8.31
CA GLY A 139 -1.17 3.17 -8.60
C GLY A 139 -0.48 3.92 -9.75
N ALA A 140 0.85 3.97 -9.76
CA ALA A 140 1.63 4.59 -10.83
C ALA A 140 1.36 3.91 -12.18
N ASP A 141 1.46 2.59 -12.25
CA ASP A 141 1.21 1.80 -13.46
C ASP A 141 -0.23 1.97 -13.96
N LEU A 142 -1.20 1.94 -13.04
CA LEU A 142 -2.61 2.08 -13.35
C LEU A 142 -2.93 3.45 -13.97
N PHE A 143 -2.43 4.53 -13.37
CA PHE A 143 -2.64 5.87 -13.90
C PHE A 143 -1.90 6.07 -15.22
N PHE A 144 -0.68 5.55 -15.35
CA PHE A 144 0.07 5.62 -16.59
C PHE A 144 -0.65 4.88 -17.73
N ALA A 145 -1.10 3.65 -17.50
CA ALA A 145 -1.86 2.88 -18.47
C ALA A 145 -3.16 3.59 -18.90
N ARG A 146 -3.91 4.16 -17.95
CA ARG A 146 -5.13 4.94 -18.25
C ARG A 146 -4.83 6.19 -19.07
N LEU A 147 -3.72 6.89 -18.80
CA LEU A 147 -3.28 8.04 -19.58
C LEU A 147 -2.94 7.63 -21.02
N LEU A 148 -2.18 6.54 -21.19
CA LEU A 148 -1.86 6.01 -22.52
C LEU A 148 -3.13 5.65 -23.31
N GLN A 149 -4.06 4.91 -22.68
CA GLN A 149 -5.34 4.56 -23.31
C GLN A 149 -6.16 5.78 -23.71
N LYS A 150 -6.25 6.79 -22.84
CA LYS A 150 -6.99 8.04 -23.11
C LYS A 150 -6.42 8.80 -24.30
N HIS A 151 -5.12 8.71 -24.52
CA HIS A 151 -4.42 9.36 -25.63
C HIS A 151 -4.16 8.43 -26.82
N ASN A 152 -4.84 7.27 -26.90
CA ASN A 152 -4.73 6.28 -27.98
C ASN A 152 -3.29 5.77 -28.22
N PHE A 153 -2.48 5.68 -27.16
CA PHE A 153 -1.20 5.00 -27.20
C PHE A 153 -1.36 3.49 -26.99
N VAL A 154 -0.45 2.72 -27.59
CA VAL A 154 -0.35 1.27 -27.39
C VAL A 154 0.20 1.01 -26.00
N LEU A 155 -0.43 0.08 -25.27
CA LEU A 155 0.08 -0.39 -23.99
C LEU A 155 1.19 -1.42 -24.23
N CYS A 156 2.44 -1.00 -24.07
CA CYS A 156 3.58 -1.93 -24.11
C CYS A 156 3.76 -2.51 -22.71
N TRP A 157 3.18 -3.69 -22.45
CA TRP A 157 3.27 -4.39 -21.18
C TRP A 157 3.79 -5.81 -21.42
N SER A 158 4.82 -6.19 -20.67
CA SER A 158 5.30 -7.57 -20.56
C SER A 158 5.18 -8.07 -19.10
N PRO A 159 4.79 -9.35 -18.87
CA PRO A 159 4.77 -9.95 -17.54
C PRO A 159 6.18 -10.26 -17.01
N THR A 160 7.22 -10.03 -17.82
CA THR A 160 8.62 -10.21 -17.45
C THR A 160 9.25 -8.87 -17.10
N THR A 161 10.45 -8.89 -16.51
CA THR A 161 11.23 -7.66 -16.26
C THR A 161 11.77 -7.02 -17.53
N ARG A 162 11.56 -7.63 -18.70
CA ARG A 162 11.96 -7.07 -20.00
C ARG A 162 10.80 -6.27 -20.59
N PRO A 163 11.07 -5.09 -21.17
CA PRO A 163 10.04 -4.30 -21.84
C PRO A 163 9.45 -5.08 -23.03
N ASP A 164 8.17 -4.87 -23.31
CA ASP A 164 7.53 -5.42 -24.51
C ASP A 164 8.04 -4.67 -25.75
N LEU A 165 8.84 -5.39 -26.56
CA LEU A 165 9.43 -4.89 -27.80
C LEU A 165 8.83 -5.58 -29.03
N GLY A 166 7.63 -6.16 -28.90
CA GLY A 166 6.94 -6.81 -30.01
C GLY A 166 7.61 -8.10 -30.50
N GLY A 167 8.13 -8.92 -29.58
CA GLY A 167 8.79 -10.20 -29.88
C GLY A 167 10.30 -10.12 -30.04
N ARG A 168 10.91 -8.97 -29.73
CA ARG A 168 12.37 -8.73 -29.81
C ARG A 168 13.01 -8.52 -28.45
N GLU A 169 12.36 -8.97 -27.38
CA GLU A 169 12.80 -8.75 -26.00
C GLU A 169 14.14 -9.44 -25.70
N ALA A 170 14.44 -10.53 -26.40
CA ALA A 170 15.69 -11.28 -26.28
C ALA A 170 16.90 -10.51 -26.86
N ASP A 171 16.67 -9.61 -27.81
CA ASP A 171 17.70 -8.87 -28.54
C ASP A 171 18.14 -7.58 -27.83
N ASP A 172 17.43 -7.15 -26.77
CA ASP A 172 17.76 -5.90 -26.07
C ASP A 172 18.95 -6.07 -25.11
N SER A 173 20.15 -5.86 -25.64
CA SER A 173 21.40 -5.90 -24.89
C SER A 173 21.67 -4.62 -24.08
N ARG A 174 20.84 -3.58 -24.18
CA ARG A 174 21.06 -2.30 -23.46
C ARG A 174 20.96 -2.45 -21.94
N LEU A 175 20.09 -3.35 -21.46
CA LEU A 175 19.97 -3.68 -20.03
C LEU A 175 21.25 -4.33 -19.44
N LEU A 176 22.10 -4.92 -20.27
CA LEU A 176 23.39 -5.47 -19.83
C LEU A 176 24.48 -4.38 -19.73
N ALA A 177 24.34 -3.29 -20.48
CA ALA A 177 25.33 -2.20 -20.54
C ALA A 177 25.12 -1.14 -19.43
N GLU A 178 23.88 -0.91 -18.98
CA GLU A 178 23.58 0.12 -17.97
C GLU A 178 24.23 -0.15 -16.59
N PHE A 179 24.62 -1.39 -16.29
CA PHE A 179 25.34 -1.72 -15.05
C PHE A 179 26.87 -1.58 -15.14
N GLU A 180 27.44 -1.44 -16.34
CA GLU A 180 28.90 -1.27 -16.52
C GLU A 180 29.35 0.21 -16.42
N ASP A 181 28.46 1.17 -16.69
CA ASP A 181 28.82 2.61 -16.74
C ASP A 181 28.65 3.36 -15.41
N SER A 182 28.24 2.70 -14.32
CA SER A 182 28.20 3.32 -12.98
C SER A 182 29.57 3.26 -12.29
N VAL A 183 30.64 3.59 -13.01
CA VAL A 183 31.89 4.00 -12.37
C VAL A 183 31.63 5.42 -11.83
N PRO A 184 31.53 5.63 -10.51
CA PRO A 184 31.40 6.98 -10.00
C PRO A 184 32.63 7.76 -10.44
N VAL A 185 32.44 8.78 -11.29
CA VAL A 185 33.50 9.69 -11.66
C VAL A 185 33.75 10.59 -10.45
N VAL A 186 34.61 10.10 -9.54
CA VAL A 186 35.02 10.85 -8.35
C VAL A 186 36.12 11.83 -8.75
N GLN A 187 35.73 13.03 -9.16
CA GLN A 187 36.66 14.16 -9.24
C GLN A 187 36.60 14.94 -7.93
N ASN A 188 37.55 14.64 -7.04
CA ASN A 188 37.71 15.33 -5.77
C ASN A 188 38.83 16.38 -5.88
N HIS A 189 38.45 17.64 -6.02
CA HIS A 189 39.34 18.77 -5.77
C HIS A 189 38.90 19.48 -4.50
N ALA A 190 39.59 19.21 -3.40
CA ALA A 190 39.31 19.85 -2.13
C ALA A 190 39.58 21.37 -2.24
N GLY A 191 38.54 22.18 -2.01
CA GLY A 191 38.62 23.64 -2.10
C GLY A 191 37.31 24.31 -1.71
N PHE A 192 37.38 25.61 -1.40
CA PHE A 192 36.21 26.45 -1.17
C PHE A 192 35.97 27.32 -2.41
N TYR A 193 34.85 27.09 -3.10
CA TYR A 193 34.51 27.75 -4.36
C TYR A 193 33.26 28.63 -4.18
N PRO A 194 33.41 29.91 -3.80
CA PRO A 194 32.27 30.79 -3.51
C PRO A 194 31.44 31.17 -4.76
N ASN A 195 31.97 30.94 -5.97
CA ASN A 195 31.34 31.33 -7.22
C ASN A 195 30.72 30.15 -7.99
N VAL A 196 30.69 28.95 -7.40
CA VAL A 196 30.17 27.73 -8.04
C VAL A 196 29.03 27.18 -7.19
N CYS A 197 27.85 26.99 -7.79
CA CYS A 197 26.73 26.31 -7.18
C CYS A 197 26.54 24.95 -7.86
N ILE A 198 26.36 23.88 -7.08
CA ILE A 198 26.00 22.56 -7.58
C ILE A 198 24.56 22.32 -7.17
N GLU A 199 23.65 22.28 -8.14
CA GLU A 199 22.25 21.92 -7.93
C GLU A 199 22.05 20.46 -8.33
N LEU A 200 21.70 19.62 -7.37
CA LEU A 200 21.38 18.21 -7.61
C LEU A 200 19.87 18.07 -7.82
N ALA A 201 19.47 17.63 -9.01
CA ALA A 201 18.07 17.37 -9.34
C ALA A 201 17.70 15.92 -8.97
N LEU A 202 16.65 15.77 -8.15
CA LEU A 202 16.00 14.49 -7.89
C LEU A 202 15.12 14.10 -9.09
N ALA A 203 14.84 12.81 -9.27
CA ALA A 203 14.11 12.30 -10.46
C ALA A 203 12.77 13.03 -10.72
N VAL A 204 12.03 13.37 -9.66
CA VAL A 204 10.74 14.09 -9.77
C VAL A 204 10.94 15.53 -10.25
N SER A 205 11.96 16.24 -9.77
CA SER A 205 12.24 17.60 -10.23
C SER A 205 12.77 17.61 -11.66
N ALA A 206 13.57 16.62 -12.04
CA ALA A 206 13.99 16.45 -13.43
C ALA A 206 12.79 16.24 -14.37
N LEU A 207 11.81 15.41 -13.97
CA LEU A 207 10.60 15.19 -14.76
C LEU A 207 9.75 16.47 -14.88
N LEU A 208 9.58 17.21 -13.79
CA LEU A 208 8.85 18.49 -13.78
C LEU A 208 9.55 19.59 -14.59
N GLN A 209 10.88 19.58 -14.63
CA GLN A 209 11.69 20.54 -15.37
C GLN A 209 12.10 20.05 -16.75
N SER A 210 11.67 18.86 -17.19
CA SER A 210 12.11 18.21 -18.43
C SER A 210 12.02 19.11 -19.67
N THR A 211 11.00 19.96 -19.73
CA THR A 211 10.83 20.95 -20.82
C THR A 211 11.92 22.03 -20.83
N LYS A 212 12.47 22.38 -19.66
CA LYS A 212 13.55 23.36 -19.48
C LYS A 212 14.95 22.74 -19.57
N ILE A 213 15.07 21.43 -19.32
CA ILE A 213 16.36 20.73 -19.40
C ILE A 213 16.94 20.89 -20.81
N GLN A 214 16.12 20.74 -21.84
CA GLN A 214 16.59 20.84 -23.22
C GLN A 214 17.08 22.26 -23.59
N GLU A 215 16.53 23.30 -22.94
CA GLU A 215 17.02 24.67 -23.07
C GLU A 215 18.33 24.88 -22.28
N LEU A 216 18.43 24.31 -21.08
CA LEU A 216 19.60 24.38 -20.21
C LEU A 216 20.81 23.60 -20.78
N GLU A 217 20.56 22.51 -21.51
CA GLU A 217 21.59 21.72 -22.21
C GLU A 217 22.14 22.44 -23.45
N GLY A 218 21.56 23.58 -23.86
CA GLY A 218 22.11 24.41 -24.94
C GLY A 218 21.86 23.89 -26.36
N ALA A 219 20.95 22.93 -26.55
CA ALA A 219 20.66 22.33 -27.86
C ALA A 219 20.05 23.31 -28.89
N SER A 220 19.64 24.51 -28.47
CA SER A 220 19.08 25.55 -29.34
C SER A 220 20.13 26.30 -30.19
N SER A 221 21.43 26.10 -29.95
CA SER A 221 22.50 26.80 -30.69
C SER A 221 23.01 26.08 -31.94
N ALA A 222 22.40 24.97 -32.37
CA ALA A 222 22.87 24.15 -33.50
C ALA A 222 21.96 24.22 -34.75
N VAL A 223 21.25 25.34 -34.96
CA VAL A 223 20.57 25.63 -36.24
C VAL A 223 21.16 26.91 -36.82
N THR A 224 22.22 26.75 -37.61
CA THR A 224 22.71 27.72 -38.60
C THR A 224 22.38 27.23 -39.99
#